data_AF-W1N8L2-F1
#
_entry.id   AF-W1N8L2-F1
#
_cell.length_a   1.000
_cell.length_b   1.000
_cell.length_c   1.000
_cell.angle_alpha   90.00
_cell.angle_beta   90.00
_cell.angle_gamma   90.00
#
_symmetry.space_group_name_H-M   'P 1'
#
loop_
_entity.id
_entity.type
_entity.pdbx_description
1 polymer ?
#
loop_
_entity_poly.entity_id
_entity_poly.type
_entity_poly.pdbx_seq_one_letter_code
_entity_poly.pdbx_strand_id
1 'polypeptide(L)'
;MTDRFSPAERIALGGSCYWCLEAVFQSLIGVERVEQGFVAATDENHDETDFCEAVIVHFDPQAIPLSVLIEIHLHTHHCTADHSMRERYRSAVYVFDEQQAHAVEEILATLQSDFMAPLVTRVLPFASFKPSQQQYHDYFYTNPQRPFCERWIAPKLRILLERFSDSTDQQKLRNAGLTDRSSTG
;
A
#
# COMPACT_ATOMS: atom_id res chain seq x y z
N MET A 1 -33.32 -12.86 -2.92
CA MET A 1 -31.87 -13.06 -2.74
C MET A 1 -31.26 -11.68 -2.78
N THR A 2 -31.12 -11.03 -1.62
CA THR A 2 -30.52 -9.70 -1.52
C THR A 2 -29.04 -9.84 -1.84
N ASP A 3 -28.61 -9.17 -2.91
CA ASP A 3 -27.20 -8.91 -3.20
C ASP A 3 -26.54 -8.38 -1.93
N ARG A 4 -25.67 -9.17 -1.30
CA ARG A 4 -24.81 -8.72 -0.22
C ARG A 4 -23.60 -8.07 -0.86
N PHE A 5 -23.78 -6.87 -1.41
CA PHE A 5 -22.64 -5.99 -1.62
C PHE A 5 -22.21 -5.50 -0.24
N SER A 6 -21.11 -6.05 0.27
CA SER A 6 -20.41 -5.43 1.39
C SER A 6 -19.98 -4.03 0.94
N PRO A 7 -20.20 -2.98 1.74
CA PRO A 7 -19.74 -1.65 1.36
C PRO A 7 -18.22 -1.67 1.20
N ALA A 8 -17.72 -1.01 0.16
CA ALA A 8 -16.28 -0.84 -0.05
C ALA A 8 -15.64 -0.25 1.21
N GLU A 9 -14.59 -0.92 1.71
CA GLU A 9 -13.83 -0.50 2.87
C GLU A 9 -12.65 0.37 2.45
N ARG A 10 -12.08 1.11 3.40
CA ARG A 10 -10.93 1.97 3.18
C ARG A 10 -9.86 1.76 4.23
N ILE A 11 -8.60 1.80 3.80
CA ILE A 11 -7.43 1.80 4.66
C ILE A 11 -6.39 2.76 4.09
N ALA A 12 -5.70 3.52 4.94
CA ALA A 12 -4.58 4.34 4.47
C ALA A 12 -3.23 3.69 4.81
N LEU A 13 -2.28 3.75 3.88
CA LEU A 13 -1.01 3.03 3.98
C LEU A 13 0.15 3.96 3.64
N GLY A 14 1.10 4.09 4.57
CA GLY A 14 2.34 4.85 4.43
C GLY A 14 3.57 3.96 4.59
N GLY A 15 4.72 4.38 4.07
CA GLY A 15 5.98 3.63 4.24
C GLY A 15 6.91 3.67 3.04
N SER A 16 6.49 4.35 1.97
CA SER A 16 7.24 4.53 0.73
C SER A 16 6.74 5.78 0.01
N CYS A 17 7.38 6.14 -1.08
CA CYS A 17 6.86 7.11 -2.04
C CYS A 17 5.41 6.77 -2.46
N TYR A 18 4.52 7.76 -2.57
CA TYR A 18 3.12 7.47 -2.92
C TYR A 18 2.97 6.92 -4.35
N TRP A 19 3.87 7.22 -5.30
CA TRP A 19 3.87 6.59 -6.64
C TRP A 19 4.06 5.07 -6.57
N CYS A 20 4.90 4.65 -5.62
CA CYS A 20 5.23 3.27 -5.37
C CYS A 20 4.01 2.54 -4.78
N LEU A 21 3.38 3.18 -3.79
CA LEU A 21 2.19 2.67 -3.12
C LEU A 21 0.99 2.60 -4.08
N GLU A 22 0.76 3.66 -4.86
CA GLU A 22 -0.30 3.74 -5.88
C GLU A 22 -0.18 2.56 -6.84
N ALA A 23 0.99 2.39 -7.48
CA ALA A 23 1.21 1.31 -8.43
C ALA A 23 1.01 -0.08 -7.81
N VAL A 24 1.46 -0.31 -6.57
CA VAL A 24 1.29 -1.59 -5.87
C VAL A 24 -0.19 -1.89 -5.65
N PHE A 25 -0.94 -1.00 -5.00
CA PHE A 25 -2.32 -1.30 -4.61
C PHE A 25 -3.29 -1.23 -5.79
N GLN A 26 -3.04 -0.37 -6.77
CA GLN A 26 -3.85 -0.30 -7.99
C GLN A 26 -3.65 -1.54 -8.89
N SER A 27 -2.64 -2.37 -8.64
CA SER A 27 -2.40 -3.63 -9.35
C SER A 27 -3.19 -4.82 -8.79
N LEU A 28 -3.97 -4.64 -7.73
CA LEU A 28 -4.61 -5.74 -7.02
C LEU A 28 -6.06 -5.96 -7.46
N ILE A 29 -6.46 -7.23 -7.50
CA ILE A 29 -7.86 -7.65 -7.66
C ILE A 29 -8.61 -7.28 -6.39
N GLY A 30 -9.80 -6.70 -6.52
CA GLY A 30 -10.61 -6.26 -5.38
C GLY A 30 -10.28 -4.85 -4.87
N VAL A 31 -9.22 -4.20 -5.37
CA VAL A 31 -8.97 -2.77 -5.13
C VAL A 31 -9.69 -1.95 -6.21
N GLU A 32 -10.62 -1.10 -5.78
CA GLU A 32 -11.45 -0.29 -6.66
C GLU A 32 -10.81 1.05 -7.00
N ARG A 33 -10.15 1.66 -6.01
CA ARG A 33 -9.58 3.01 -6.14
C ARG A 33 -8.41 3.20 -5.19
N VAL A 34 -7.41 3.94 -5.63
CA VAL A 34 -6.28 4.38 -4.79
C VAL A 34 -6.15 5.90 -4.88
N GLU A 35 -6.10 6.58 -3.75
CA GLU A 35 -5.88 8.02 -3.66
C GLU A 35 -4.47 8.29 -3.14
N GLN A 36 -3.58 8.81 -3.98
CA GLN A 36 -2.21 9.14 -3.55
C GLN A 36 -2.07 10.58 -3.07
N GLY A 37 -1.30 10.78 -2.01
CA GLY A 37 -1.09 12.09 -1.43
C GLY A 37 -0.39 12.01 -0.09
N PHE A 38 -0.91 12.79 0.86
CA PHE A 38 -0.35 12.92 2.19
C PHE A 38 -1.43 12.66 3.24
N VAL A 39 -1.13 11.82 4.22
CA VAL A 39 -2.03 11.49 5.33
C VAL A 39 -1.42 12.03 6.63
N ALA A 40 -2.26 12.68 7.42
CA ALA A 40 -1.96 13.03 8.81
C ALA A 40 -2.66 12.05 9.77
N ALA A 41 -2.06 11.85 10.94
CA ALA A 41 -2.64 11.11 12.05
C ALA A 41 -2.74 11.99 13.28
N THR A 42 -3.72 11.72 14.15
CA THR A 42 -3.87 12.41 15.43
C THR A 42 -3.73 11.43 16.58
N ASP A 43 -2.57 11.40 17.22
CA ASP A 43 -2.35 10.62 18.45
C ASP A 43 -1.57 11.47 19.48
N GLU A 44 -1.12 10.87 20.58
CA GLU A 44 -0.34 11.58 21.61
C GLU A 44 0.98 12.20 21.08
N ASN A 45 1.50 11.68 19.97
CA ASN A 45 2.80 12.05 19.39
C ASN A 45 2.72 12.78 18.04
N HIS A 46 1.54 12.83 17.42
CA HIS A 46 1.32 13.47 16.11
C HIS A 46 0.04 14.29 16.13
N ASP A 47 0.11 15.49 15.57
CA ASP A 47 -1.06 16.33 15.35
C ASP A 47 -1.50 16.31 13.88
N GLU A 48 -2.63 16.94 13.61
CA GLU A 48 -3.24 17.00 12.27
C GLU A 48 -2.38 17.71 11.20
N THR A 49 -1.22 18.27 11.56
CA THR A 49 -0.29 18.93 10.64
C THR A 49 0.87 18.04 10.20
N ASP A 50 1.02 16.87 10.81
CA ASP A 50 2.12 15.94 10.56
C ASP A 50 1.80 14.98 9.40
N PHE A 51 1.95 15.51 8.18
CA PHE A 51 1.67 14.83 6.93
C PHE A 51 2.84 13.97 6.43
N CYS A 52 2.59 12.70 6.17
CA CYS A 52 3.52 11.79 5.48
C CYS A 52 2.96 11.32 4.13
N GLU A 53 3.82 10.95 3.19
CA GLU A 53 3.36 10.34 1.94
C GLU A 53 2.69 9.00 2.19
N ALA A 54 1.49 8.84 1.65
CA ALA A 54 0.65 7.67 1.83
C ALA A 54 -0.39 7.56 0.70
N VAL A 55 -1.14 6.46 0.71
CA VAL A 55 -2.31 6.25 -0.14
C VAL A 55 -3.54 5.91 0.71
N ILE A 56 -4.74 6.26 0.23
CA ILE A 56 -6.00 5.65 0.70
C ILE A 56 -6.41 4.59 -0.32
N VAL A 57 -6.54 3.35 0.12
CA VAL A 57 -6.98 2.21 -0.70
C VAL A 57 -8.45 1.94 -0.41
N HIS A 58 -9.27 1.90 -1.47
CA HIS A 58 -10.68 1.51 -1.43
C HIS A 58 -10.79 0.11 -1.99
N PHE A 59 -11.34 -0.83 -1.23
CA PHE A 59 -11.32 -2.24 -1.59
C PHE A 59 -12.60 -2.98 -1.16
N ASP A 60 -12.90 -4.06 -1.88
CA ASP A 60 -13.94 -5.02 -1.49
C ASP A 60 -13.32 -6.09 -0.58
N PRO A 61 -13.68 -6.15 0.72
CA PRO A 61 -13.14 -7.13 1.65
C PRO A 61 -13.52 -8.58 1.32
N GLN A 62 -14.52 -8.81 0.45
CA GLN A 62 -14.85 -10.15 -0.05
C GLN A 62 -13.92 -10.60 -1.18
N ALA A 63 -13.39 -9.67 -1.96
CA ALA A 63 -12.47 -9.94 -3.05
C ALA A 63 -11.01 -9.97 -2.58
N ILE A 64 -10.63 -9.06 -1.68
CA ILE A 64 -9.29 -9.01 -1.08
C ILE A 64 -9.38 -8.71 0.43
N PRO A 65 -9.03 -9.67 1.30
CA PRO A 65 -9.05 -9.46 2.74
C PRO A 65 -8.08 -8.36 3.18
N LEU A 66 -8.43 -7.62 4.24
CA LEU A 66 -7.55 -6.61 4.84
C LEU A 66 -6.17 -7.20 5.21
N SER A 67 -6.12 -8.44 5.70
CA SER A 67 -4.85 -9.11 6.02
C SER A 67 -3.91 -9.23 4.82
N VAL A 68 -4.44 -9.51 3.63
CA VAL A 68 -3.65 -9.59 2.39
C VAL A 68 -3.13 -8.22 1.98
N LEU A 69 -3.93 -7.16 2.14
CA LEU A 69 -3.47 -5.78 1.87
C LEU A 69 -2.32 -5.37 2.80
N ILE A 70 -2.41 -5.71 4.09
CA ILE A 70 -1.33 -5.42 5.06
C ILE A 70 -0.11 -6.28 4.78
N GLU A 71 -0.26 -7.56 4.44
CA GLU A 71 0.87 -8.42 4.07
C GLU A 71 1.62 -7.87 2.83
N ILE A 72 0.88 -7.49 1.79
CA ILE A 72 1.44 -6.83 0.60
C ILE A 72 2.13 -5.53 0.96
N HIS A 73 1.53 -4.72 1.83
CA HIS A 73 2.15 -3.49 2.33
C HIS A 73 3.52 -3.79 2.95
N LEU A 74 3.58 -4.69 3.93
CA LEU A 74 4.81 -5.03 4.66
C LEU A 74 5.90 -5.59 3.74
N HIS A 75 5.56 -6.36 2.71
CA HIS A 75 6.55 -6.92 1.79
C HIS A 75 6.97 -6.00 0.65
N THR A 76 6.26 -4.89 0.41
CA THR A 76 6.58 -3.94 -0.66
C THR A 76 7.26 -2.66 -0.17
N HIS A 77 7.60 -2.55 1.12
CA HIS A 77 8.48 -1.51 1.65
C HIS A 77 9.38 -2.06 2.77
N HIS A 78 10.36 -1.27 3.22
CA HIS A 78 11.22 -1.68 4.33
C HIS A 78 10.47 -1.49 5.65
N CYS A 79 9.74 -2.49 6.14
CA CYS A 79 8.89 -2.39 7.34
C CYS A 79 9.59 -2.69 8.68
N THR A 80 10.88 -3.04 8.66
CA THR A 80 11.67 -3.42 9.85
C THR A 80 12.88 -2.51 10.12
N ALA A 81 13.15 -1.55 9.22
CA ALA A 81 14.28 -0.64 9.33
C ALA A 81 13.84 0.74 9.80
N ASP A 82 14.50 1.30 10.80
CA ASP A 82 14.42 2.73 11.07
C ASP A 82 15.46 3.47 10.21
N HIS A 83 15.03 4.44 9.41
CA HIS A 83 15.89 5.12 8.45
C HIS A 83 15.55 6.62 8.35
N SER A 84 16.51 7.43 7.89
CA SER A 84 16.37 8.91 7.86
C SER A 84 15.15 9.44 7.10
N MET A 85 14.56 8.66 6.20
CA MET A 85 13.36 9.05 5.44
C MET A 85 12.04 8.85 6.20
N ARG A 86 12.03 8.43 7.48
CA ARG A 86 10.79 8.12 8.21
C ARG A 86 9.89 9.32 8.49
N GLU A 87 10.44 10.53 8.48
CA GLU A 87 9.64 11.77 8.51
C GLU A 87 8.76 11.93 7.26
N ARG A 88 9.21 11.41 6.11
CA ARG A 88 8.45 11.47 4.84
C ARG A 88 7.71 10.17 4.53
N TYR A 89 8.33 9.03 4.85
CA TYR A 89 7.90 7.66 4.53
C TYR A 89 7.70 6.84 5.80
N ARG A 90 6.91 7.39 6.72
CA ARG A 90 6.49 6.71 7.95
C ARG A 90 5.90 5.35 7.64
N SER A 91 6.42 4.29 8.26
CA SER A 91 5.81 2.97 8.23
C SER A 91 4.52 3.02 9.03
N ALA A 92 3.36 3.07 8.36
CA ALA A 92 2.09 3.21 9.05
C ALA A 92 0.92 2.60 8.28
N VAL A 93 -0.04 2.11 9.07
CA VAL A 93 -1.40 1.77 8.67
C VAL A 93 -2.32 2.74 9.39
N TYR A 94 -3.04 3.56 8.63
CA TYR A 94 -3.95 4.57 9.14
C TYR A 94 -5.38 4.04 9.10
N VAL A 95 -5.99 3.94 10.28
CA VAL A 95 -7.29 3.29 10.49
C VAL A 95 -8.41 4.30 10.67
N PHE A 96 -9.60 3.98 10.16
CA PHE A 96 -10.75 4.88 10.15
C PHE A 96 -11.68 4.71 11.36
N ASP A 97 -11.54 3.63 12.11
CA ASP A 97 -12.28 3.37 13.36
C ASP A 97 -11.51 2.38 14.27
N GLU A 98 -11.99 2.23 15.51
CA GLU A 98 -11.37 1.36 16.52
C GLU A 98 -11.44 -0.13 16.18
N GLN A 99 -12.48 -0.57 15.46
CA GLN A 99 -12.61 -1.97 15.07
C GLN A 99 -11.54 -2.33 14.03
N GLN A 100 -11.30 -1.44 13.08
CA GLN A 100 -10.22 -1.57 12.11
C GLN A 100 -8.85 -1.48 12.79
N ALA A 101 -8.69 -0.64 13.81
CA ALA A 101 -7.47 -0.58 14.63
C ALA A 101 -7.13 -1.96 15.22
N HIS A 102 -8.08 -2.58 15.92
CA HIS A 102 -7.89 -3.87 16.55
C HIS A 102 -7.56 -4.97 15.53
N ALA A 103 -8.29 -5.02 14.41
CA ALA A 103 -8.04 -5.97 13.34
C ALA A 103 -6.62 -5.82 12.75
N VAL A 104 -6.17 -4.58 12.52
CA VAL A 104 -4.82 -4.32 11.99
C VAL A 104 -3.74 -4.72 13.00
N GLU A 105 -3.94 -4.46 14.28
CA GLU A 105 -2.99 -4.87 15.33
C GLU A 105 -2.82 -6.40 15.37
N GLU A 106 -3.91 -7.16 15.30
CA GLU A 106 -3.88 -8.63 15.25
C GLU A 106 -3.18 -9.15 13.99
N ILE A 107 -3.45 -8.51 12.84
CA ILE A 107 -2.80 -8.84 11.57
C ILE A 107 -1.29 -8.60 11.65
N LEU A 108 -0.86 -7.44 12.15
CA LEU A 108 0.56 -7.12 12.32
C LEU A 108 1.25 -8.08 13.29
N ALA A 109 0.59 -8.44 14.40
CA ALA A 109 1.12 -9.42 15.35
C ALA A 109 1.31 -10.80 14.70
N THR A 110 0.38 -11.21 13.82
CA THR A 110 0.47 -12.47 13.08
C THR A 110 1.62 -12.44 12.06
N LEU A 111 1.68 -11.37 11.26
CA LEU A 111 2.67 -11.19 10.19
C LEU A 111 4.08 -10.90 10.71
N GLN A 112 4.26 -10.53 11.98
CA GLN A 112 5.59 -10.37 12.58
C GLN A 112 6.47 -11.63 12.40
N SER A 113 5.86 -12.82 12.37
CA SER A 113 6.59 -14.08 12.18
C SER A 113 7.28 -14.21 10.81
N ASP A 114 6.87 -13.44 9.82
CA ASP A 114 7.49 -13.40 8.49
C ASP A 114 8.80 -12.58 8.46
N PHE A 115 9.09 -11.86 9.54
CA PHE A 115 10.22 -10.94 9.63
C PHE A 115 11.12 -11.27 10.82
N MET A 116 12.42 -11.42 10.57
CA MET A 116 13.41 -11.65 11.64
C MET A 116 13.57 -10.46 12.59
N ALA A 117 13.39 -9.24 12.07
CA ALA A 117 13.47 -8.01 12.84
C ALA A 117 12.07 -7.50 13.19
N PRO A 118 11.91 -6.79 14.31
CA PRO A 118 10.62 -6.22 14.69
C PRO A 118 10.05 -5.30 13.61
N LEU A 119 8.74 -5.40 13.40
CA LEU A 119 8.01 -4.44 12.58
C LEU A 119 8.06 -3.06 13.24
N VAL A 120 8.40 -2.04 12.46
CA VAL A 120 8.31 -0.62 12.88
C VAL A 120 7.03 0.04 12.39
N THR A 121 6.16 -0.71 11.70
CA THR A 121 4.86 -0.24 11.21
C THR A 121 3.93 0.09 12.35
N ARG A 122 3.44 1.33 12.38
CA ARG A 122 2.52 1.83 13.41
C ARG A 122 1.06 1.74 12.96
N VAL A 123 0.16 1.45 13.88
CA VAL A 123 -1.29 1.63 13.70
C VAL A 123 -1.63 3.01 14.20
N LEU A 124 -2.18 3.87 13.34
CA LEU A 124 -2.46 5.27 13.66
C LEU A 124 -3.89 5.63 13.26
N PRO A 125 -4.63 6.44 14.04
CA PRO A 125 -5.93 6.92 13.60
C PRO A 125 -5.77 7.88 12.41
N PHE A 126 -6.57 7.68 11.37
CA PHE A 126 -6.65 8.59 10.24
C PHE A 126 -7.27 9.92 10.69
N ALA A 127 -6.61 11.03 10.39
CA ALA A 127 -7.12 12.37 10.69
C ALA A 127 -7.59 13.10 9.43
N SER A 128 -6.66 13.34 8.49
CA SER A 128 -6.96 14.08 7.27
C SER A 128 -6.07 13.65 6.11
N PHE A 129 -6.50 14.02 4.90
CA PHE A 129 -5.80 13.70 3.66
C PHE A 129 -5.67 14.91 2.76
N LYS A 130 -4.49 15.08 2.17
CA LYS A 130 -4.22 16.07 1.14
C LYS A 130 -3.81 15.34 -0.15
N PRO A 131 -4.60 15.44 -1.24
CA PRO A 131 -4.27 14.76 -2.48
C PRO A 131 -2.97 15.30 -3.10
N SER A 132 -2.23 14.41 -3.77
CA SER A 132 -1.13 14.82 -4.64
C SER A 132 -1.65 15.57 -5.88
N GLN A 133 -0.75 16.20 -6.64
CA GLN A 133 -1.13 16.83 -7.90
C GLN A 133 -1.52 15.77 -8.94
N GLN A 134 -2.60 16.01 -9.70
CA GLN A 134 -3.13 15.05 -10.69
C GLN A 134 -2.08 14.56 -11.70
N GLN A 135 -1.11 15.40 -12.09
CA GLN A 135 -0.03 15.03 -13.02
C GLN A 135 0.88 13.90 -12.51
N TYR A 136 0.79 13.56 -11.22
CA TYR A 136 1.55 12.52 -10.57
C TYR A 136 0.80 11.19 -10.47
N HIS A 137 -0.49 11.15 -10.80
CA HIS A 137 -1.31 9.96 -10.71
C HIS A 137 -0.97 9.00 -11.85
N ASP A 138 -1.19 7.70 -11.62
CA ASP A 138 -0.86 6.63 -12.56
C ASP A 138 0.60 6.71 -13.02
N TYR A 139 1.52 7.11 -12.12
CA TYR A 139 2.91 7.42 -12.51
C TYR A 139 3.58 6.26 -13.24
N PHE A 140 3.37 5.05 -12.72
CA PHE A 140 3.85 3.81 -13.32
C PHE A 140 3.13 3.52 -14.64
N TYR A 141 1.81 3.51 -14.66
CA TYR A 141 1.01 3.12 -15.83
C TYR A 141 1.08 4.12 -16.99
N THR A 142 1.45 5.37 -16.74
CA THR A 142 1.67 6.37 -17.78
C THR A 142 2.98 6.13 -18.55
N ASN A 143 4.06 5.80 -17.85
CA ASN A 143 5.34 5.46 -18.49
C ASN A 143 6.17 4.51 -17.59
N PRO A 144 5.97 3.20 -17.74
CA PRO A 144 6.63 2.14 -16.96
C PRO A 144 8.16 2.09 -17.15
N GLN A 145 8.67 2.64 -18.26
CA GLN A 145 10.10 2.64 -18.61
C GLN A 145 10.88 3.81 -18.01
N ARG A 146 10.24 4.69 -17.22
CA ARG A 146 10.97 5.74 -16.50
C ARG A 146 12.02 5.11 -15.59
N PRO A 147 13.24 5.68 -15.48
CA PRO A 147 14.28 5.14 -14.60
C PRO A 147 13.83 4.96 -13.14
N PHE A 148 12.93 5.85 -12.67
CA PHE A 148 12.32 5.72 -11.35
C PHE A 148 11.45 4.46 -11.23
N CYS A 149 10.60 4.20 -12.23
CA CYS A 149 9.72 3.03 -12.28
C CYS A 149 10.55 1.75 -12.27
N GLU A 150 11.56 1.64 -13.14
CA GLU A 150 12.41 0.45 -13.23
C GLU A 150 13.18 0.17 -11.94
N ARG A 151 13.65 1.23 -11.27
CA ARG A 151 14.48 1.12 -10.07
C ARG A 151 13.67 0.87 -8.80
N TRP A 152 12.49 1.49 -8.65
CA TRP A 152 11.79 1.54 -7.37
C TRP A 152 10.39 0.92 -7.38
N ILE A 153 9.68 0.93 -8.52
CA ILE A 153 8.30 0.43 -8.61
C ILE A 153 8.29 -1.01 -9.13
N ALA A 154 8.96 -1.27 -10.26
CA ALA A 154 8.98 -2.59 -10.90
C ALA A 154 9.45 -3.72 -9.97
N PRO A 155 10.47 -3.55 -9.09
CA PRO A 155 10.83 -4.60 -8.13
C PRO A 155 9.69 -4.93 -7.16
N LYS A 156 8.91 -3.93 -6.72
CA LYS A 156 7.76 -4.15 -5.82
C LYS A 156 6.61 -4.86 -6.53
N LEU A 157 6.36 -4.52 -7.80
CA LEU A 157 5.34 -5.21 -8.60
C LEU A 157 5.75 -6.66 -8.94
N ARG A 158 7.05 -6.96 -9.03
CA ARG A 158 7.50 -8.35 -9.18
C ARG A 158 7.24 -9.18 -7.93
N ILE A 159 7.36 -8.60 -6.73
CA ILE A 159 6.95 -9.26 -5.48
C ILE A 159 5.46 -9.66 -5.55
N LEU A 160 4.60 -8.81 -6.12
CA LEU A 160 3.19 -9.15 -6.33
C LEU A 160 3.02 -10.37 -7.24
N LEU A 161 3.72 -10.41 -8.38
CA LEU A 161 3.66 -11.53 -9.31
C LEU A 161 4.22 -12.84 -8.71
N GLU A 162 5.26 -12.74 -7.88
CA GLU A 162 5.96 -13.91 -7.31
C GLU A 162 5.24 -14.49 -6.08
N ARG A 163 4.62 -13.65 -5.24
CA ARG A 163 4.09 -14.06 -3.94
C ARG A 163 2.58 -13.86 -3.77
N PHE A 164 1.98 -12.96 -4.55
CA PHE A 164 0.58 -12.54 -4.42
C PHE A 164 -0.15 -12.65 -5.75
N SER A 165 0.22 -13.62 -6.59
CA SER A 165 -0.27 -13.77 -7.96
C SER A 165 -1.79 -13.90 -8.05
N ASP A 166 -2.41 -14.51 -7.03
CA ASP A 166 -3.85 -14.75 -6.93
C ASP A 166 -4.64 -13.48 -6.60
N SER A 167 -3.99 -12.52 -5.93
CA SER A 167 -4.56 -11.21 -5.60
C SER A 167 -4.14 -10.10 -6.58
N THR A 168 -3.38 -10.44 -7.63
CA THR A 168 -2.78 -9.46 -8.55
C THR A 168 -3.46 -9.50 -9.91
N ASP A 169 -3.81 -8.35 -10.47
CA ASP A 169 -4.23 -8.23 -11.87
C ASP A 169 -3.00 -8.32 -12.79
N GLN A 170 -2.60 -9.56 -13.05
CA GLN A 170 -1.44 -9.86 -13.87
C GLN A 170 -1.62 -9.37 -15.31
N GLN A 171 -2.86 -9.32 -15.83
CA GLN A 171 -3.11 -8.84 -17.18
C GLN A 171 -2.87 -7.33 -17.27
N LYS A 172 -3.32 -6.57 -16.27
CA LYS A 172 -3.03 -5.14 -16.16
C LYS A 172 -1.53 -4.87 -16.11
N LEU A 173 -0.77 -5.63 -15.33
CA LEU A 173 0.69 -5.49 -15.26
C LEU A 173 1.39 -5.85 -16.58
N ARG A 174 0.96 -6.92 -17.26
CA ARG A 174 1.45 -7.26 -18.61
C ARG A 174 1.15 -6.17 -19.63
N ASN A 175 -0.06 -5.61 -19.60
CA ASN A 175 -0.47 -4.51 -20.47
C ASN A 175 0.37 -3.24 -20.21
N ALA A 176 0.79 -3.03 -18.96
CA ALA A 176 1.72 -1.98 -18.57
C ALA A 176 3.19 -2.31 -18.91
N GLY A 177 3.47 -3.38 -19.66
CA GLY A 177 4.83 -3.72 -20.08
C GLY A 177 5.76 -4.15 -18.95
N LEU A 178 5.23 -4.57 -17.79
CA LEU A 178 6.05 -5.22 -16.77
C LEU A 178 6.43 -6.61 -17.26
N THR A 179 7.60 -6.73 -17.89
CA THR A 179 8.13 -8.01 -18.34
C THR A 179 8.87 -8.73 -17.23
N ASP A 180 8.73 -10.05 -17.22
CA ASP A 180 9.52 -10.92 -16.36
C ASP A 180 11.00 -10.82 -16.78
N ARG A 181 11.91 -10.59 -15.83
CA ARG A 181 13.34 -10.41 -16.14
C ARG A 181 14.03 -11.72 -16.57
N SER A 182 13.28 -12.82 -16.60
CA SER A 182 13.71 -14.14 -17.07
C SER A 182 13.91 -14.27 -18.59
N SER A 183 13.79 -13.18 -19.37
CA SER A 183 13.90 -13.20 -20.85
C SER A 183 15.20 -12.66 -21.43
N THR A 184 16.15 -12.18 -20.61
CA THR A 184 17.51 -11.89 -21.08
C THR A 184 18.38 -13.10 -20.80
N GLY A 185 18.68 -13.86 -21.87
CA GLY A 185 19.59 -15.00 -21.87
C GLY A 185 21.06 -14.64 -21.67
#